data_AF-A0A1B7LJL6-F1
#
_entry.id   AF-A0A1B7LJL6-F1
#
_cell.length_a   1.000
_cell.length_b   1.000
_cell.length_c   1.000
_cell.angle_alpha   90.00
_cell.angle_beta   90.00
_cell.angle_gamma   90.00
#
_symmetry.space_group_name_H-M   'P 1'
#
loop_
_entity.id
_entity.type
_entity.pdbx_description
1 polymer ?
#
loop_
_entity_poly.entity_id
_entity_poly.type
_entity_poly.pdbx_seq_one_letter_code
_entity_poly.pdbx_strand_id
1 'polypeptide(L)'
;MLAYTFTITLLEPLLVTRMGAGDPNSAVSFNFIPGSVLRGALINRYIRREKRGGKVDAAESQFRRMFFNETVCILNAYPVTGRGGRSLPTPFSWHAEKDTEEPAFDFAVKDVTDQAVVWKHVDKPFCDVEETGANELCAEFYQPDWHLSLHIDRGDRQRVNRPGTSNVFRYQALAPGERYRAAIVFTKELPAAEAGSFKNEFERLVFRGAEFSLGGSHLAGYGRVEIGDASWEDHWREYDPVGEDTGEVVVTLLSDALVRDGKTGNWAADLEPALHVPGQEKLRAFKRTRIVGGFNRTWNLPLPQSMAIQAGSVFIYRYSKELMDRLKKLVVTGIGERRVEGFGRLAVNWHRTEEITVRGKAAEDQSPRYVLGEDDGEARFLAEIMVKRMLRAKLDEYLAGAIQRIAIKSLPNRSQVSRLRTVLRQAIGEKKIEPLLDHLEKMKKTASIQFSRAVVQDGLLEQTLAKWVKEMAGNLDGMWDILGVEKKKLPSVGGLKPELTPELALEYTVRLIDGVLGKAVKEERSRAGSQM
;
A
#
# COMPACT_ATOMS: atom_id res chain seq x y z
N MET A 1 17.17 26.06 8.20
CA MET A 1 17.45 25.62 9.59
C MET A 1 18.80 24.93 9.58
N LEU A 2 19.54 24.93 10.68
CA LEU A 2 20.74 24.09 10.79
C LEU A 2 20.31 22.62 10.82
N ALA A 3 20.88 21.81 9.94
CA ALA A 3 20.63 20.36 9.89
C ALA A 3 21.92 19.57 9.66
N TYR A 4 21.93 18.33 10.16
CA TYR A 4 22.87 17.30 9.76
C TYR A 4 22.13 16.25 8.95
N THR A 5 22.42 16.17 7.65
CA THR A 5 21.71 15.29 6.72
C THR A 5 22.59 14.12 6.32
N PHE A 6 22.00 12.95 6.13
CA PHE A 6 22.74 11.77 5.74
C PHE A 6 21.89 10.75 4.98
N THR A 7 22.54 9.94 4.13
CA THR A 7 21.90 8.83 3.41
C THR A 7 22.03 7.53 4.21
N ILE A 8 21.00 6.70 4.19
CA ILE A 8 20.96 5.37 4.78
C ILE A 8 20.70 4.37 3.66
N THR A 9 21.61 3.43 3.44
CA THR A 9 21.44 2.33 2.49
C THR A 9 21.10 1.05 3.25
N LEU A 10 20.03 0.36 2.85
CA LEU A 10 19.63 -0.89 3.48
C LEU A 10 20.53 -2.04 2.98
N LEU A 11 21.34 -2.62 3.87
CA LEU A 11 22.17 -3.80 3.55
C LEU A 11 21.38 -5.10 3.72
N GLU A 12 20.39 -5.09 4.60
CA GLU A 12 19.45 -6.18 4.86
C GLU A 12 18.02 -5.65 4.81
N PRO A 13 17.01 -6.53 4.70
CA PRO A 13 15.62 -6.09 4.77
C PRO A 13 15.37 -5.37 6.10
N LEU A 14 14.64 -4.25 6.08
CA LEU A 14 14.38 -3.46 7.27
C LEU A 14 12.93 -3.58 7.72
N LEU A 15 12.72 -4.24 8.86
CA LEU A 15 11.41 -4.37 9.49
C LEU A 15 11.17 -3.24 10.51
N VAL A 16 10.46 -2.20 10.09
CA VAL A 16 10.03 -1.07 10.96
C VAL A 16 8.52 -1.14 11.15
N THR A 17 8.07 -2.02 12.04
CA THR A 17 6.66 -2.42 12.18
C THR A 17 5.72 -1.24 12.42
N ARG A 18 4.70 -1.15 11.57
CA ARG A 18 3.56 -0.25 11.74
C ARG A 18 2.49 -0.93 12.60
N MET A 19 2.06 -0.25 13.65
CA MET A 19 0.98 -0.74 14.52
C MET A 19 -0.34 -0.80 13.75
N GLY A 20 -1.12 -1.87 13.97
CA GLY A 20 -2.44 -2.06 13.34
C GLY A 20 -2.39 -2.38 11.85
N ALA A 21 -1.23 -2.78 11.31
CA ALA A 21 -1.07 -3.12 9.90
C ALA A 21 -0.79 -4.61 9.70
N GLY A 22 -1.55 -5.24 8.80
CA GLY A 22 -1.48 -6.66 8.49
C GLY A 22 -2.48 -7.51 9.28
N ASP A 23 -2.58 -8.78 8.91
CA ASP A 23 -3.38 -9.79 9.60
C ASP A 23 -2.69 -10.27 10.89
N PRO A 24 -3.41 -10.96 11.80
CA PRO A 24 -2.77 -11.67 12.90
C PRO A 24 -1.59 -12.51 12.42
N ASN A 25 -0.45 -12.44 13.12
CA ASN A 25 0.83 -13.04 12.74
C ASN A 25 1.51 -12.44 11.48
N SER A 26 1.08 -11.27 11.02
CA SER A 26 1.81 -10.49 10.02
C SER A 26 2.42 -9.23 10.66
N ALA A 27 3.61 -8.85 10.20
CA ALA A 27 4.21 -7.56 10.51
C ALA A 27 4.47 -6.81 9.21
N VAL A 28 3.91 -5.62 9.09
CA VAL A 28 4.09 -4.74 7.93
C VAL A 28 4.89 -3.52 8.34
N SER A 29 5.95 -3.20 7.60
CA SER A 29 6.77 -2.03 7.88
C SER A 29 6.09 -0.73 7.47
N PHE A 30 6.56 0.39 8.03
CA PHE A 30 6.40 1.68 7.39
C PHE A 30 7.14 1.72 6.05
N ASN A 31 6.68 2.59 5.14
CA ASN A 31 7.35 2.86 3.86
C ASN A 31 8.58 3.79 4.02
N PHE A 32 8.93 4.14 5.25
CA PHE A 32 10.00 5.08 5.62
C PHE A 32 10.63 4.63 6.94
N ILE A 33 11.78 5.19 7.28
CA ILE A 33 12.43 4.90 8.58
C ILE A 33 12.00 5.97 9.59
N PRO A 34 11.25 5.61 10.65
CA PRO A 34 10.79 6.60 11.62
C PRO A 34 11.93 7.28 12.37
N GLY A 35 11.78 8.57 12.65
CA GLY A 35 12.75 9.34 13.45
C GLY A 35 12.96 8.77 14.85
N SER A 36 11.93 8.15 15.43
CA SER A 36 12.02 7.41 16.70
C SER A 36 12.97 6.20 16.64
N VAL A 37 13.01 5.48 15.51
CA VAL A 37 13.91 4.34 15.30
C VAL A 37 15.35 4.82 15.18
N LEU A 38 15.58 5.88 14.40
CA LEU A 38 16.89 6.53 14.27
C LEU A 38 17.37 7.07 15.62
N ARG A 39 16.50 7.74 16.37
CA ARG A 39 16.80 8.24 17.71
C ARG A 39 17.21 7.13 18.66
N GLY A 40 16.48 6.01 18.68
CA GLY A 40 16.85 4.85 19.48
C GLY A 40 18.22 4.28 19.12
N ALA A 41 18.55 4.23 17.83
CA ALA A 41 19.84 3.76 17.33
C ALA A 41 20.99 4.70 17.71
N LEU A 42 20.79 6.02 17.60
CA LEU A 42 21.76 7.04 17.99
C LEU A 42 22.02 7.02 19.49
N ILE A 43 20.98 6.93 20.31
CA ILE A 43 21.10 6.80 21.77
C ILE A 43 21.91 5.54 22.11
N ASN A 44 21.62 4.40 21.47
CA ASN A 44 22.34 3.16 21.73
C ASN A 44 23.82 3.29 21.38
N ARG A 45 24.14 3.89 20.23
CA ARG A 45 25.52 4.13 19.80
C ARG A 45 26.25 5.08 20.76
N TYR A 46 25.59 6.16 21.19
CA TYR A 46 26.12 7.10 22.17
C TYR A 46 26.47 6.40 23.49
N ILE A 47 25.55 5.62 24.06
CA ILE A 47 25.76 4.88 25.31
C ILE A 47 26.91 3.88 25.21
N ARG A 48 27.02 3.15 24.09
CA ARG A 48 28.12 2.19 23.86
C ARG A 48 29.48 2.89 23.79
N ARG A 49 29.54 4.09 23.22
CA ARG A 49 30.77 4.85 23.00
C ARG A 49 31.30 5.51 24.27
N GLU A 50 30.42 6.03 25.13
CA GLU A 50 30.78 6.74 26.37
C GLU A 50 31.50 5.85 27.43
N LYS A 51 31.69 4.54 27.19
CA LYS A 51 32.47 3.61 28.06
C LYS A 51 32.09 3.61 29.56
N ARG A 52 30.91 4.10 29.95
CA ARG A 52 30.37 4.07 31.32
C ARG A 52 29.54 2.80 31.61
N GLY A 53 30.07 1.62 31.32
CA GLY A 53 29.41 0.35 31.68
C GLY A 53 27.96 0.18 31.21
N GLY A 54 27.57 0.85 30.12
CA GLY A 54 26.21 0.80 29.55
C GLY A 54 25.14 1.64 30.28
N LYS A 55 25.52 2.52 31.22
CA LYS A 55 24.55 3.39 31.93
C LYS A 55 24.86 4.86 31.66
N VAL A 56 23.91 5.56 31.05
CA VAL A 56 23.86 7.03 30.95
C VAL A 56 22.70 7.51 31.80
N ASP A 57 22.92 8.57 32.57
CA ASP A 57 21.85 9.21 33.31
C ASP A 57 20.97 10.02 32.34
N ALA A 58 19.71 9.62 32.18
CA ALA A 58 18.76 10.32 31.32
C ALA A 58 18.41 11.74 31.86
N ALA A 59 18.82 12.08 33.08
CA ALA A 59 18.74 13.43 33.62
C ALA A 59 19.90 14.34 33.18
N GLU A 60 20.99 13.78 32.63
CA GLU A 60 22.17 14.55 32.20
C GLU A 60 21.80 15.59 31.13
N SER A 61 22.22 16.83 31.36
CA SER A 61 21.78 18.00 30.58
C SER A 61 22.11 17.88 29.09
N GLN A 62 23.32 17.42 28.76
CA GLN A 62 23.75 17.24 27.37
C GLN A 62 22.95 16.13 26.69
N PHE A 63 22.77 14.99 27.35
CA PHE A 63 22.00 13.87 26.81
C PHE A 63 20.53 14.24 26.56
N ARG A 64 19.91 14.96 27.50
CA ARG A 64 18.55 15.51 27.32
C ARG A 64 18.48 16.49 26.16
N ARG A 65 19.50 17.33 25.97
CA ARG A 65 19.57 18.29 24.86
C ARG A 65 19.66 17.63 23.50
N MET A 66 20.44 16.55 23.41
CA MET A 66 20.62 15.82 22.17
C MET A 66 19.39 14.96 21.80
N PHE A 67 18.68 14.42 22.79
CA PHE A 67 17.70 13.36 22.52
C PHE A 67 16.30 13.56 23.09
N PHE A 68 16.03 14.52 23.98
CA PHE A 68 14.75 14.59 24.71
C PHE A 68 14.11 15.97 24.87
N ASN A 69 14.80 17.09 24.67
CA ASN A 69 14.26 18.43 25.00
C ASN A 69 13.92 19.32 23.78
N GLU A 70 13.74 18.69 22.62
CA GLU A 70 13.36 19.31 21.34
C GLU A 70 14.36 20.35 20.80
N THR A 71 15.54 20.54 21.43
CA THR A 71 16.64 21.34 20.83
C THR A 71 17.07 20.71 19.51
N VAL A 72 17.14 19.38 19.51
CA VAL A 72 17.41 18.53 18.36
C VAL A 72 16.18 17.69 18.09
N CYS A 73 15.74 17.63 16.83
CA CYS A 73 14.69 16.72 16.38
C CYS A 73 15.25 15.79 15.31
N ILE A 74 15.04 14.49 15.49
CA ILE A 74 15.49 13.47 14.55
C ILE A 74 14.31 13.14 13.66
N LEU A 75 14.36 13.56 12.40
CA LEU A 75 13.24 13.44 11.48
C LEU A 75 13.12 12.02 10.90
N ASN A 76 11.97 11.73 10.31
CA ASN A 76 11.81 10.53 9.49
C ASN A 76 12.79 10.55 8.31
N ALA A 77 13.39 9.41 7.99
CA ALA A 77 14.15 9.26 6.75
C ALA A 77 13.20 8.80 5.65
N TYR A 78 13.08 9.60 4.60
CA TYR A 78 12.24 9.31 3.44
C TYR A 78 13.08 8.80 2.28
N PRO A 79 12.48 8.01 1.35
CA PRO A 79 13.21 7.43 0.23
C PRO A 79 13.92 8.48 -0.62
N VAL A 80 15.02 8.06 -1.24
CA VAL A 80 15.74 8.83 -2.24
C VAL A 80 15.19 8.48 -3.61
N THR A 81 14.71 9.47 -4.37
CA THR A 81 14.19 9.30 -5.73
C THR A 81 15.32 9.28 -6.77
N GLY A 82 14.97 9.12 -8.06
CA GLY A 82 15.94 9.16 -9.16
C GLY A 82 16.71 10.48 -9.23
N ARG A 83 16.13 11.59 -8.77
CA ARG A 83 16.80 12.90 -8.64
C ARG A 83 17.86 12.95 -7.52
N GLY A 84 17.95 11.93 -6.66
CA GLY A 84 18.89 11.89 -5.55
C GLY A 84 18.46 12.74 -4.33
N GLY A 85 17.33 13.45 -4.43
CA GLY A 85 16.75 14.24 -3.35
C GLY A 85 16.05 13.41 -2.29
N ARG A 86 15.73 14.05 -1.16
CA ARG A 86 14.85 13.49 -0.13
C ARG A 86 13.40 13.66 -0.57
N SER A 87 12.70 12.58 -0.87
CA SER A 87 11.25 12.65 -1.11
C SER A 87 10.48 13.08 0.14
N LEU A 88 9.25 13.50 -0.07
CA LEU A 88 8.28 13.85 0.97
C LEU A 88 6.98 13.06 0.78
N PRO A 89 6.13 12.94 1.82
CA PRO A 89 4.86 12.27 1.69
C PRO A 89 3.97 12.92 0.62
N THR A 90 3.39 12.12 -0.26
CA THR A 90 2.47 12.62 -1.29
C THR A 90 1.25 13.27 -0.63
N PRO A 91 0.91 14.52 -0.98
CA PRO A 91 -0.26 15.19 -0.45
C PRO A 91 -1.57 14.42 -0.72
N PHE A 92 -2.46 14.34 0.27
CA PHE A 92 -3.76 13.68 0.12
C PHE A 92 -4.77 14.48 -0.69
N SER A 93 -4.47 15.74 -0.99
CA SER A 93 -5.24 16.54 -1.95
C SER A 93 -4.97 16.17 -3.40
N TRP A 94 -3.92 15.42 -3.70
CA TRP A 94 -3.55 15.08 -5.08
C TRP A 94 -4.34 13.88 -5.61
N HIS A 95 -4.96 14.07 -6.78
CA HIS A 95 -5.79 13.08 -7.44
C HIS A 95 -5.38 12.91 -8.90
N ALA A 96 -5.59 11.72 -9.44
CA ALA A 96 -5.48 11.44 -10.86
C ALA A 96 -6.84 10.89 -11.35
N GLU A 97 -7.11 11.01 -12.64
CA GLU A 97 -8.27 10.36 -13.23
C GLU A 97 -8.12 8.83 -13.11
N LYS A 98 -9.25 8.15 -12.95
CA LYS A 98 -9.27 6.69 -12.91
C LYS A 98 -8.74 6.16 -14.25
N ASP A 99 -7.89 5.14 -14.19
CA ASP A 99 -7.24 4.52 -15.35
C ASP A 99 -6.13 5.35 -16.04
N THR A 100 -5.83 6.56 -15.54
CA THR A 100 -4.60 7.30 -15.87
C THR A 100 -3.71 7.47 -14.61
N GLU A 101 -2.44 7.77 -14.82
CA GLU A 101 -1.50 8.18 -13.74
C GLU A 101 -1.02 9.62 -13.93
N GLU A 102 -1.27 10.23 -15.09
CA GLU A 102 -0.77 11.55 -15.48
C GLU A 102 -1.80 12.29 -16.36
N PRO A 103 -1.94 13.62 -16.23
CA PRO A 103 -1.38 14.44 -15.16
C PRO A 103 -2.12 14.21 -13.82
N ALA A 104 -1.49 14.61 -12.72
CA ALA A 104 -2.14 14.67 -11.42
C ALA A 104 -2.70 16.08 -11.17
N PHE A 105 -3.70 16.20 -10.32
CA PHE A 105 -4.36 17.46 -9.98
C PHE A 105 -4.43 17.67 -8.48
N ASP A 106 -4.17 18.90 -8.04
CA ASP A 106 -4.24 19.26 -6.63
C ASP A 106 -5.60 19.85 -6.26
N PHE A 107 -6.40 19.09 -5.52
CA PHE A 107 -7.72 19.52 -5.06
C PHE A 107 -7.63 20.51 -3.88
N ALA A 108 -6.42 20.81 -3.37
CA ALA A 108 -6.23 21.94 -2.47
C ALA A 108 -6.40 23.28 -3.20
N VAL A 109 -6.14 23.32 -4.51
CA VAL A 109 -6.21 24.53 -5.35
C VAL A 109 -7.38 24.46 -6.33
N LYS A 110 -7.51 23.34 -7.04
CA LYS A 110 -8.54 23.15 -8.05
C LYS A 110 -9.90 22.91 -7.41
N ASP A 111 -10.92 23.66 -7.82
CA ASP A 111 -12.30 23.42 -7.43
C ASP A 111 -12.95 22.43 -8.40
N VAL A 112 -13.08 21.18 -7.98
CA VAL A 112 -13.57 20.11 -8.85
C VAL A 112 -15.09 20.02 -8.78
N THR A 113 -15.75 20.65 -9.74
CA THR A 113 -17.21 20.61 -9.92
C THR A 113 -17.67 19.62 -11.00
N ASP A 114 -16.73 19.07 -11.78
CA ASP A 114 -17.05 18.18 -12.90
C ASP A 114 -17.34 16.75 -12.42
N GLN A 115 -18.61 16.35 -12.53
CA GLN A 115 -19.11 15.03 -12.14
C GLN A 115 -18.90 13.96 -13.22
N ALA A 116 -18.42 14.32 -14.41
CA ALA A 116 -18.20 13.37 -15.51
C ALA A 116 -16.95 12.51 -15.32
N VAL A 117 -15.98 12.97 -14.52
CA VAL A 117 -14.69 12.30 -14.31
C VAL A 117 -14.66 11.57 -12.96
N VAL A 118 -14.23 10.31 -12.96
CA VAL A 118 -14.02 9.54 -11.73
C VAL A 118 -12.59 9.74 -11.26
N TRP A 119 -12.43 10.44 -10.14
CA TRP A 119 -11.12 10.74 -9.55
C TRP A 119 -10.69 9.67 -8.54
N LYS A 120 -9.38 9.36 -8.50
CA LYS A 120 -8.75 8.55 -7.45
C LYS A 120 -7.60 9.34 -6.81
N HIS A 121 -7.38 9.13 -5.51
CA HIS A 121 -6.19 9.66 -4.83
C HIS A 121 -4.92 9.03 -5.44
N VAL A 122 -3.85 9.82 -5.57
CA VAL A 122 -2.54 9.30 -6.02
C VAL A 122 -2.02 8.26 -5.03
N ASP A 123 -1.91 7.00 -5.45
CA ASP A 123 -1.65 5.88 -4.55
C ASP A 123 -0.19 5.76 -4.08
N LYS A 124 0.73 6.47 -4.73
CA LYS A 124 2.15 6.46 -4.39
C LYS A 124 2.40 7.26 -3.11
N PRO A 125 3.12 6.69 -2.12
CA PRO A 125 3.25 7.25 -0.78
C PRO A 125 4.17 8.47 -0.70
N PHE A 126 5.13 8.60 -1.63
CA PHE A 126 6.07 9.71 -1.65
C PHE A 126 6.14 10.37 -3.01
N CYS A 127 6.47 11.65 -3.00
CA CYS A 127 6.82 12.44 -4.17
C CYS A 127 8.10 13.24 -3.92
N ASP A 128 8.84 13.49 -4.99
CA ASP A 128 9.82 14.57 -5.07
C ASP A 128 9.31 15.56 -6.11
N VAL A 129 9.41 16.86 -5.81
CA VAL A 129 8.83 17.91 -6.65
C VAL A 129 9.88 18.90 -7.09
N GLU A 130 9.66 19.46 -8.27
CA GLU A 130 10.47 20.55 -8.80
C GLU A 130 9.61 21.52 -9.59
N GLU A 131 10.07 22.77 -9.61
CA GLU A 131 9.50 23.78 -10.48
C GLU A 131 10.22 23.71 -11.85
N THR A 132 9.50 23.34 -12.91
CA THR A 132 10.06 23.16 -14.28
C THR A 132 9.90 24.40 -15.16
N GLY A 133 9.07 25.35 -14.72
CA GLY A 133 8.73 26.60 -15.38
C GLY A 133 8.01 27.51 -14.39
N ALA A 134 7.70 28.74 -14.76
CA ALA A 134 7.02 29.67 -13.85
C ALA A 134 5.67 29.08 -13.40
N ASN A 135 5.58 28.71 -12.11
CA ASN A 135 4.41 28.07 -11.50
C ASN A 135 4.05 26.66 -12.02
N GLU A 136 4.93 26.00 -12.78
CA GLU A 136 4.71 24.64 -13.26
C GLU A 136 5.36 23.63 -12.31
N LEU A 137 4.55 22.77 -11.70
CA LEU A 137 5.01 21.72 -10.78
C LEU A 137 5.19 20.41 -11.53
N CYS A 138 6.39 19.84 -11.47
CA CYS A 138 6.65 18.47 -11.87
C CYS A 138 6.89 17.59 -10.63
N ALA A 139 6.28 16.41 -10.60
CA ALA A 139 6.43 15.44 -9.52
C ALA A 139 6.99 14.10 -10.02
N GLU A 140 7.98 13.57 -9.31
CA GLU A 140 8.42 12.18 -9.40
C GLU A 140 7.83 11.39 -8.23
N PHE A 141 6.95 10.44 -8.52
CA PHE A 141 6.36 9.59 -7.48
C PHE A 141 7.21 8.36 -7.17
N TYR A 142 7.29 8.02 -5.89
CA TYR A 142 8.09 6.89 -5.41
C TYR A 142 7.32 5.97 -4.47
N GLN A 143 7.46 4.67 -4.71
CA GLN A 143 6.96 3.58 -3.87
C GLN A 143 8.14 2.68 -3.56
N PRO A 144 8.55 2.55 -2.29
CA PRO A 144 9.63 1.65 -1.91
C PRO A 144 9.30 0.19 -2.23
N ASP A 145 10.33 -0.57 -2.59
CA ASP A 145 10.25 -2.00 -2.77
C ASP A 145 10.14 -2.74 -1.43
N TRP A 146 9.46 -3.88 -1.49
CA TRP A 146 9.19 -4.72 -0.32
C TRP A 146 9.88 -6.06 -0.42
N HIS A 147 10.46 -6.50 0.69
CA HIS A 147 10.90 -7.86 0.88
C HIS A 147 9.87 -8.61 1.74
N LEU A 148 9.27 -9.64 1.15
CA LEU A 148 8.31 -10.51 1.83
C LEU A 148 9.00 -11.79 2.29
N SER A 149 8.92 -12.08 3.59
CA SER A 149 9.46 -13.32 4.16
C SER A 149 8.42 -14.05 5.00
N LEU A 150 8.46 -15.37 4.97
CA LEU A 150 7.67 -16.25 5.83
C LEU A 150 8.61 -16.91 6.84
N HIS A 151 8.36 -16.69 8.12
CA HIS A 151 9.08 -17.31 9.23
C HIS A 151 8.20 -18.38 9.87
N ILE A 152 8.75 -19.57 10.08
CA ILE A 152 8.03 -20.66 10.71
C ILE A 152 8.70 -20.94 12.05
N ASP A 153 8.02 -20.59 13.13
CA ASP A 153 8.43 -20.99 14.47
C ASP A 153 8.00 -22.44 14.71
N ARG A 154 8.98 -23.28 15.07
CA ARG A 154 8.82 -24.72 15.28
C ARG A 154 9.17 -25.02 16.72
N GLY A 155 8.14 -25.18 17.56
CA GLY A 155 8.32 -25.42 19.01
C GLY A 155 9.09 -26.70 19.35
N ASP A 156 9.14 -27.68 18.45
CA ASP A 156 9.96 -28.89 18.60
C ASP A 156 10.32 -29.45 17.21
N ARG A 157 11.63 -29.57 16.91
CA ARG A 157 12.11 -30.06 15.60
C ARG A 157 11.72 -31.53 15.33
N GLN A 158 11.35 -32.31 16.35
CA GLN A 158 11.11 -33.75 16.22
C GLN A 158 9.62 -34.17 16.16
N ARG A 159 8.64 -33.28 16.40
CA ARG A 159 7.20 -33.64 16.47
C ARG A 159 6.39 -32.89 15.40
N VAL A 160 6.49 -33.38 14.17
CA VAL A 160 6.14 -32.67 12.92
C VAL A 160 4.63 -32.55 12.62
N ASN A 161 3.75 -33.33 13.24
CA ASN A 161 2.37 -33.50 12.71
C ASN A 161 1.23 -33.24 13.72
N ARG A 162 1.32 -32.21 14.56
CA ARG A 162 0.15 -31.79 15.38
C ARG A 162 -0.35 -30.39 14.95
N PRO A 163 -1.61 -30.28 14.49
CA PRO A 163 -2.25 -28.98 14.27
C PRO A 163 -2.10 -28.09 15.51
N GLY A 164 -1.63 -26.85 15.34
CA GLY A 164 -1.43 -25.89 16.44
C GLY A 164 -0.06 -25.87 17.11
N THR A 165 0.95 -26.57 16.57
CA THR A 165 2.32 -26.61 17.15
C THR A 165 3.37 -25.76 16.42
N SER A 166 3.00 -25.11 15.32
CA SER A 166 3.86 -24.23 14.52
C SER A 166 3.17 -22.91 14.23
N ASN A 167 3.84 -21.79 14.48
CA ASN A 167 3.35 -20.46 14.13
C ASN A 167 4.02 -20.00 12.84
N VAL A 168 3.24 -19.52 11.88
CA VAL A 168 3.75 -18.91 10.65
C VAL A 168 3.60 -17.40 10.79
N PHE A 169 4.73 -16.70 10.70
CA PHE A 169 4.79 -15.25 10.69
C PHE A 169 5.11 -14.74 9.29
N ARG A 170 4.42 -13.69 8.87
CA ARG A 170 4.64 -13.04 7.57
C ARG A 170 5.21 -11.65 7.79
N TYR A 171 6.44 -11.40 7.35
CA TYR A 171 7.08 -10.10 7.46
C TYR A 171 7.15 -9.42 6.10
N GLN A 172 6.55 -8.24 6.02
CA GLN A 172 6.66 -7.34 4.88
C GLN A 172 7.60 -6.20 5.28
N ALA A 173 8.88 -6.36 4.96
CA ALA A 173 9.97 -5.46 5.27
C ALA A 173 10.34 -4.58 4.07
N LEU A 174 11.00 -3.45 4.32
CA LEU A 174 11.63 -2.66 3.25
C LEU A 174 12.75 -3.48 2.61
N ALA A 175 12.86 -3.46 1.28
CA ALA A 175 13.82 -4.26 0.55
C ALA A 175 15.29 -3.80 0.77
N PRO A 176 16.27 -4.72 0.77
CA PRO A 176 17.69 -4.36 0.67
C PRO A 176 17.96 -3.53 -0.58
N GLY A 177 18.97 -2.66 -0.54
CA GLY A 177 19.35 -1.77 -1.63
C GLY A 177 18.61 -0.44 -1.66
N GLU A 178 17.43 -0.34 -1.04
CA GLU A 178 16.70 0.92 -0.88
C GLU A 178 17.55 1.97 -0.15
N ARG A 179 17.41 3.23 -0.57
CA ARG A 179 18.13 4.37 0.00
C ARG A 179 17.15 5.37 0.59
N TYR A 180 17.48 5.88 1.78
CA TYR A 180 16.69 6.87 2.50
C TYR A 180 17.55 8.06 2.89
N ARG A 181 17.01 9.28 2.79
CA ARG A 181 17.67 10.51 3.27
C ARG A 181 17.07 10.92 4.62
N ALA A 182 17.91 10.93 5.63
CA ALA A 182 17.60 11.35 6.99
C ALA A 182 18.09 12.78 7.25
N ALA A 183 17.46 13.43 8.24
CA ALA A 183 17.86 14.75 8.70
C ALA A 183 17.71 14.86 10.23
N ILE A 184 18.72 15.45 10.86
CA ILE A 184 18.71 15.84 12.27
C ILE A 184 18.66 17.36 12.28
N VAL A 185 17.56 17.94 12.76
CA VAL A 185 17.34 19.39 12.73
C VAL A 185 17.53 20.01 14.11
N PHE A 186 18.10 21.20 14.12
CA PHE A 186 18.29 22.00 15.32
C PHE A 186 17.23 23.10 15.32
N THR A 187 16.20 22.93 16.16
CA THR A 187 15.03 23.82 16.18
C THR A 187 15.23 25.06 17.04
N LYS A 188 16.27 25.02 17.89
CA LYS A 188 16.71 26.13 18.73
C LYS A 188 18.15 26.46 18.36
N GLU A 189 18.48 27.75 18.38
CA GLU A 189 19.86 28.18 18.21
C GLU A 189 20.74 27.53 19.29
N LEU A 190 21.83 26.92 18.84
CA LEU A 190 22.85 26.41 19.75
C LEU A 190 23.69 27.60 20.24
N PRO A 191 23.98 27.72 21.55
CA PRO A 191 24.94 28.70 22.03
C PRO A 191 26.27 28.54 21.30
N ALA A 192 26.86 29.64 20.83
CA ALA A 192 28.06 29.62 20.00
C ALA A 192 29.23 28.84 20.64
N ALA A 193 29.37 28.93 21.96
CA ALA A 193 30.39 28.21 22.73
C ALA A 193 30.24 26.68 22.70
N GLU A 194 29.03 26.17 22.45
CA GLU A 194 28.73 24.73 22.50
C GLU A 194 28.45 24.14 21.11
N ALA A 195 28.17 24.98 20.11
CA ALA A 195 27.80 24.55 18.76
C ALA A 195 28.83 23.57 18.17
N GLY A 196 30.14 23.85 18.33
CA GLY A 196 31.21 22.96 17.86
C GLY A 196 31.19 21.60 18.55
N SER A 197 30.92 21.55 19.86
CA SER A 197 30.84 20.29 20.60
C SER A 197 29.66 19.43 20.14
N PHE A 198 28.49 20.05 19.96
CA PHE A 198 27.31 19.37 19.42
C PHE A 198 27.56 18.85 18.01
N LYS A 199 28.13 19.69 17.12
CA LYS A 199 28.42 19.29 15.75
C LYS A 199 29.35 18.07 15.70
N ASN A 200 30.45 18.14 16.45
CA ASN A 200 31.42 17.06 16.55
C ASN A 200 30.78 15.75 17.05
N GLU A 201 29.89 15.82 18.05
CA GLU A 201 29.29 14.61 18.60
C GLU A 201 28.35 13.92 17.60
N PHE A 202 27.57 14.66 16.82
CA PHE A 202 26.77 14.05 15.75
C PHE A 202 27.61 13.47 14.62
N GLU A 203 28.71 14.12 14.22
CA GLU A 203 29.66 13.57 13.25
C GLU A 203 30.33 12.28 13.74
N ARG A 204 30.56 12.15 15.05
CA ARG A 204 31.10 10.93 15.65
C ARG A 204 30.07 9.81 15.73
N LEU A 205 28.80 10.16 15.92
CA LEU A 205 27.71 9.18 15.93
C LEU A 205 27.34 8.72 14.52
N VAL A 206 27.32 9.64 13.56
CA VAL A 206 26.87 9.43 12.18
C VAL A 206 27.95 9.94 11.25
N PHE A 207 28.64 9.03 10.58
CA PHE A 207 29.68 9.33 9.59
C PHE A 207 29.57 8.35 8.43
N ARG A 208 30.14 8.71 7.28
CA ARG A 208 30.16 7.84 6.10
C ARG A 208 30.85 6.50 6.39
N GLY A 209 30.18 5.40 6.07
CA GLY A 209 30.61 4.03 6.39
C GLY A 209 30.25 3.57 7.80
N ALA A 210 29.55 4.37 8.60
CA ALA A 210 29.03 3.90 9.87
C ALA A 210 27.91 2.88 9.62
N GLU A 211 27.98 1.73 10.28
CA GLU A 211 26.88 0.76 10.27
C GLU A 211 25.96 0.91 11.48
N PHE A 212 24.67 0.66 11.25
CA PHE A 212 23.65 0.58 12.29
C PHE A 212 22.80 -0.68 12.14
N SER A 213 22.19 -1.09 13.24
CA SER A 213 21.13 -2.10 13.26
C SER A 213 19.82 -1.42 13.66
N LEU A 214 18.89 -1.32 12.73
CA LEU A 214 17.61 -0.62 12.86
C LEU A 214 16.44 -1.59 12.87
N GLY A 215 15.29 -1.16 13.39
CA GLY A 215 14.05 -1.94 13.35
C GLY A 215 14.04 -3.16 14.28
N GLY A 216 13.24 -4.16 13.91
CA GLY A 216 13.06 -5.41 14.63
C GLY A 216 13.78 -6.61 13.98
N SER A 217 13.65 -7.78 14.61
CA SER A 217 14.10 -9.07 14.06
C SER A 217 15.58 -9.17 13.67
N HIS A 218 16.47 -8.46 14.37
CA HIS A 218 17.92 -8.43 14.06
C HIS A 218 18.58 -9.82 13.98
N LEU A 219 18.14 -10.79 14.79
CA LEU A 219 18.67 -12.15 14.80
C LEU A 219 18.26 -12.98 13.57
N ALA A 220 17.28 -12.52 12.80
CA ALA A 220 16.76 -13.18 11.60
C ALA A 220 17.28 -12.54 10.31
N GLY A 221 18.39 -11.78 10.37
CA GLY A 221 19.01 -11.13 9.20
C GLY A 221 18.27 -9.86 8.74
N TYR A 222 17.75 -9.08 9.70
CA TYR A 222 17.08 -7.80 9.41
C TYR A 222 17.84 -6.61 9.99
N GLY A 223 17.77 -5.52 9.25
CA GLY A 223 17.98 -4.18 9.78
C GLY A 223 19.42 -3.68 9.79
N ARG A 224 20.40 -4.42 9.24
CA ARG A 224 21.71 -3.81 8.94
C ARG A 224 21.57 -2.72 7.87
N VAL A 225 22.14 -1.56 8.17
CA VAL A 225 22.19 -0.41 7.27
C VAL A 225 23.56 0.25 7.31
N GLU A 226 23.94 0.90 6.23
CA GLU A 226 25.15 1.71 6.12
C GLU A 226 24.81 3.18 5.93
N ILE A 227 25.56 4.07 6.58
CA ILE A 227 25.48 5.51 6.38
C ILE A 227 26.34 5.93 5.19
N GLY A 228 25.74 6.62 4.23
CA GLY A 228 26.41 7.23 3.08
C GLY A 228 26.84 8.68 3.34
N ASP A 229 26.62 9.56 2.37
CA ASP A 229 27.01 10.97 2.43
C ASP A 229 26.36 11.66 3.62
N ALA A 230 27.18 12.17 4.55
CA ALA A 230 26.74 12.84 5.77
C ALA A 230 27.39 14.23 5.86
N SER A 231 26.58 15.28 6.02
CA SER A 231 27.06 16.67 5.96
C SER A 231 26.19 17.64 6.76
N TRP A 232 26.81 18.74 7.20
CA TRP A 232 26.11 19.88 7.78
C TRP A 232 25.55 20.79 6.70
N GLU A 233 24.35 21.32 6.96
CA GLU A 233 23.68 22.30 6.13
C GLU A 233 23.13 23.42 7.01
N ASP A 234 23.66 24.64 6.87
CA ASP A 234 23.28 25.77 7.72
C ASP A 234 21.90 26.35 7.37
N HIS A 235 21.47 26.18 6.12
CA HIS A 235 20.21 26.72 5.57
C HIS A 235 19.26 25.64 5.05
N TRP A 236 19.28 24.46 5.65
CA TRP A 236 18.45 23.34 5.21
C TRP A 236 16.95 23.65 5.28
N ARG A 237 16.24 23.24 4.23
CA ARG A 237 14.78 23.28 4.11
C ARG A 237 14.28 21.88 3.78
N GLU A 238 13.13 21.52 4.34
CA GLU A 238 12.50 20.24 4.00
C GLU A 238 11.85 20.25 2.64
N TYR A 239 11.40 21.42 2.19
CA TYR A 239 10.64 21.63 0.98
C TYR A 239 10.91 23.05 0.46
N ASP A 240 10.66 23.26 -0.82
CA ASP A 240 10.62 24.58 -1.44
C ASP A 240 9.17 24.88 -1.89
N PRO A 241 8.61 26.05 -1.54
CA PRO A 241 7.29 26.46 -2.03
C PRO A 241 7.26 26.58 -3.55
N VAL A 242 6.19 26.08 -4.19
CA VAL A 242 5.96 26.20 -5.63
C VAL A 242 4.56 26.78 -5.89
N GLY A 243 4.43 27.57 -6.95
CA GLY A 243 3.19 28.21 -7.38
C GLY A 243 2.94 29.57 -6.71
N GLU A 244 1.81 30.21 -7.06
CA GLU A 244 1.53 31.59 -6.69
C GLU A 244 0.91 31.75 -5.29
N ASP A 245 1.11 32.94 -4.70
CA ASP A 245 0.42 33.34 -3.48
C ASP A 245 -1.09 33.54 -3.76
N THR A 246 -1.94 32.93 -2.94
CA THR A 246 -3.40 33.06 -3.03
C THR A 246 -3.94 33.68 -1.73
N GLY A 247 -5.26 33.95 -1.69
CA GLY A 247 -5.95 34.34 -0.44
C GLY A 247 -6.09 33.20 0.58
N GLU A 248 -5.55 32.02 0.28
CA GLU A 248 -5.61 30.82 1.08
C GLU A 248 -4.20 30.35 1.45
N VAL A 249 -4.10 29.60 2.55
CA VAL A 249 -2.86 29.02 3.04
C VAL A 249 -3.00 27.51 3.09
N VAL A 250 -2.15 26.82 2.32
CA VAL A 250 -2.11 25.36 2.24
C VAL A 250 -1.07 24.84 3.23
N VAL A 251 -1.51 24.04 4.20
CA VAL A 251 -0.65 23.43 5.23
C VAL A 251 -0.62 21.92 5.04
N THR A 252 0.54 21.37 4.72
CA THR A 252 0.73 19.94 4.45
C THR A 252 1.60 19.31 5.52
N LEU A 253 1.14 18.23 6.16
CA LEU A 253 1.93 17.50 7.14
C LEU A 253 3.02 16.66 6.44
N LEU A 254 4.28 16.96 6.73
CA LEU A 254 5.43 16.20 6.22
C LEU A 254 5.78 14.98 7.09
N SER A 255 5.11 14.82 8.23
CA SER A 255 5.24 13.68 9.13
C SER A 255 3.94 13.52 9.92
N ASP A 256 3.73 12.36 10.53
CA ASP A 256 2.57 12.15 11.40
C ASP A 256 2.56 13.19 12.53
N ALA A 257 1.39 13.73 12.88
CA ALA A 257 1.23 14.76 13.91
C ALA A 257 0.33 14.29 15.04
N LEU A 258 0.76 14.52 16.28
CA LEU A 258 0.04 14.17 17.50
C LEU A 258 -0.52 15.44 18.12
N VAL A 259 -1.79 15.73 17.85
CA VAL A 259 -2.46 16.94 18.33
C VAL A 259 -3.44 16.57 19.43
N ARG A 260 -3.38 17.25 20.56
CA ARG A 260 -4.40 17.16 21.61
C ARG A 260 -5.29 18.38 21.59
N ASP A 261 -6.57 18.13 21.87
CA ASP A 261 -7.48 19.19 22.24
C ASP A 261 -7.12 19.72 23.64
N GLY A 262 -6.81 21.01 23.73
CA GLY A 262 -6.36 21.62 24.98
C GLY A 262 -7.42 21.70 26.08
N LYS A 263 -8.70 21.50 25.76
CA LYS A 263 -9.81 21.53 26.74
C LYS A 263 -10.14 20.15 27.28
N THR A 264 -10.15 19.14 26.40
CA THR A 264 -10.57 17.77 26.72
C THR A 264 -9.40 16.81 26.94
N GLY A 265 -8.19 17.15 26.46
CA GLY A 265 -7.02 16.28 26.48
C GLY A 265 -7.06 15.14 25.44
N ASN A 266 -8.14 15.01 24.67
CA ASN A 266 -8.32 13.98 23.66
C ASN A 266 -7.46 14.21 22.42
N TRP A 267 -7.15 13.14 21.69
CA TRP A 267 -6.49 13.25 20.38
C TRP A 267 -7.42 13.89 19.36
N ALA A 268 -6.94 14.93 18.68
CA ALA A 268 -7.65 15.65 17.64
C ALA A 268 -7.21 15.19 16.25
N ALA A 269 -8.15 15.18 15.31
CA ALA A 269 -7.90 14.91 13.90
C ALA A 269 -7.72 16.20 13.08
N ASP A 270 -7.47 17.33 13.73
CA ASP A 270 -7.35 18.67 13.16
C ASP A 270 -6.18 19.40 13.79
N LEU A 271 -5.62 20.41 13.11
CA LEU A 271 -4.43 21.13 13.58
C LEU A 271 -4.78 22.31 14.49
N GLU A 272 -6.00 22.83 14.38
CA GLU A 272 -6.51 24.01 15.06
C GLU A 272 -6.21 24.03 16.56
N PRO A 273 -6.38 22.90 17.31
CA PRO A 273 -6.06 22.89 18.74
C PRO A 273 -4.59 23.19 19.06
N ALA A 274 -3.66 22.94 18.14
CA ALA A 274 -2.23 23.25 18.32
C ALA A 274 -1.73 24.48 17.54
N LEU A 275 -2.54 25.00 16.60
CA LEU A 275 -2.24 26.27 15.91
C LEU A 275 -2.25 27.43 16.91
N HIS A 276 -3.21 27.46 17.84
CA HIS A 276 -3.41 28.55 18.80
C HIS A 276 -3.58 29.93 18.13
N VAL A 277 -4.34 29.98 17.03
CA VAL A 277 -4.69 31.22 16.31
C VAL A 277 -6.21 31.41 16.44
N PRO A 278 -6.70 32.30 17.32
CA PRO A 278 -8.12 32.49 17.55
C PRO A 278 -8.86 32.97 16.29
N GLY A 279 -10.06 32.45 16.05
CA GLY A 279 -10.89 32.87 14.91
C GLY A 279 -10.38 32.40 13.54
N GLN A 280 -9.33 31.57 13.50
CA GLN A 280 -8.83 31.04 12.23
C GLN A 280 -9.86 30.10 11.60
N GLU A 281 -10.25 30.43 10.37
CA GLU A 281 -11.20 29.64 9.59
C GLU A 281 -10.47 28.60 8.75
N LYS A 282 -10.82 27.33 8.95
CA LYS A 282 -10.45 26.21 8.06
C LYS A 282 -11.48 26.11 6.95
N LEU A 283 -11.03 26.17 5.71
CA LEU A 283 -11.88 26.14 4.52
C LEU A 283 -12.14 24.70 4.05
N ARG A 284 -11.08 23.90 3.94
CA ARG A 284 -11.15 22.50 3.49
C ARG A 284 -9.99 21.68 4.08
N ALA A 285 -10.12 20.35 4.09
CA ALA A 285 -9.05 19.45 4.52
C ALA A 285 -9.12 18.08 3.82
N PHE A 286 -7.95 17.56 3.48
CA PHE A 286 -7.74 16.23 2.94
C PHE A 286 -6.87 15.47 3.93
N LYS A 287 -7.50 14.71 4.83
CA LYS A 287 -6.81 14.16 5.99
C LYS A 287 -7.07 12.68 6.17
N ARG A 288 -6.05 11.99 6.67
CA ARG A 288 -6.14 10.60 7.14
C ARG A 288 -5.60 10.53 8.55
N THR A 289 -6.02 9.53 9.30
CA THR A 289 -5.48 9.23 10.63
C THR A 289 -4.96 7.81 10.69
N ARG A 290 -4.07 7.55 11.64
CA ARG A 290 -3.61 6.19 11.96
C ARG A 290 -3.24 6.09 13.43
N ILE A 291 -3.19 4.87 13.94
CA ILE A 291 -2.66 4.60 15.27
C ILE A 291 -1.14 4.49 15.19
N VAL A 292 -0.46 5.30 16.00
CA VAL A 292 0.99 5.22 16.21
C VAL A 292 1.28 4.73 17.62
N GLY A 293 2.39 4.04 17.78
CA GLY A 293 2.84 3.51 19.06
C GLY A 293 4.34 3.25 18.99
N GLY A 294 4.79 2.22 19.67
CA GLY A 294 6.17 1.78 19.63
C GLY A 294 6.52 0.94 20.85
N PHE A 295 7.81 0.74 21.07
CA PHE A 295 8.30 -0.04 22.18
C PHE A 295 9.49 0.66 22.83
N ASN A 296 9.45 0.82 24.15
CA ASN A 296 10.57 1.32 24.92
C ASN A 296 11.43 0.15 25.38
N ARG A 297 12.61 -0.02 24.78
CA ARG A 297 13.53 -1.12 25.10
C ARG A 297 14.09 -1.04 26.52
N THR A 298 14.26 0.16 27.08
CA THR A 298 14.76 0.35 28.44
C THR A 298 13.73 -0.11 29.48
N TRP A 299 12.45 0.15 29.24
CA TRP A 299 11.37 -0.29 30.12
C TRP A 299 10.88 -1.71 29.81
N ASN A 300 11.25 -2.24 28.64
CA ASN A 300 10.71 -3.47 28.08
C ASN A 300 9.17 -3.45 28.00
N LEU A 301 8.59 -2.30 27.63
CA LEU A 301 7.15 -2.07 27.58
C LEU A 301 6.74 -1.34 26.30
N PRO A 302 5.51 -1.59 25.79
CA PRO A 302 4.96 -0.82 24.70
C PRO A 302 4.77 0.65 25.10
N LEU A 303 4.98 1.55 24.15
CA LEU A 303 4.60 2.95 24.31
C LEU A 303 3.08 3.09 24.20
N PRO A 304 2.48 4.09 24.89
CA PRO A 304 1.07 4.40 24.72
C PRO A 304 0.70 4.58 23.24
N GLN A 305 -0.40 3.95 22.84
CA GLN A 305 -0.93 4.10 21.49
C GLN A 305 -1.68 5.41 21.38
N SER A 306 -1.57 6.08 20.23
CA SER A 306 -2.13 7.41 20.01
C SER A 306 -2.64 7.55 18.60
N MET A 307 -3.76 8.25 18.41
CA MET A 307 -4.22 8.62 17.08
C MET A 307 -3.35 9.78 16.59
N ALA A 308 -2.71 9.60 15.44
CA ALA A 308 -1.98 10.65 14.75
C ALA A 308 -2.71 11.04 13.46
N ILE A 309 -2.62 12.32 13.12
CA ILE A 309 -2.94 12.81 11.78
C ILE A 309 -1.78 12.38 10.88
N GLN A 310 -2.10 11.67 9.81
CA GLN A 310 -1.11 11.03 8.97
C GLN A 310 -0.37 12.04 8.08
N ALA A 311 0.94 11.82 7.88
CA ALA A 311 1.76 12.53 6.91
C ALA A 311 1.14 12.48 5.50
N GLY A 312 1.19 13.60 4.78
CA GLY A 312 0.45 13.83 3.53
C GLY A 312 -0.91 14.51 3.74
N SER A 313 -1.42 14.62 4.97
CA SER A 313 -2.66 15.35 5.22
C SER A 313 -2.50 16.84 4.93
N VAL A 314 -3.48 17.43 4.25
CA VAL A 314 -3.49 18.83 3.81
C VAL A 314 -4.66 19.57 4.44
N PHE A 315 -4.39 20.76 4.96
CA PHE A 315 -5.37 21.66 5.58
C PHE A 315 -5.28 23.02 4.91
N ILE A 316 -6.42 23.55 4.48
CA ILE A 316 -6.50 24.84 3.79
C ILE A 316 -7.22 25.82 4.70
N TYR A 317 -6.59 26.96 4.92
CA TYR A 317 -7.07 28.02 5.81
C TYR A 317 -7.19 29.33 5.05
N ARG A 318 -8.08 30.21 5.51
CA ARG A 318 -8.07 31.60 5.02
C ARG A 318 -6.81 32.30 5.45
N TYR A 319 -6.18 33.07 4.55
CA TYR A 319 -4.98 33.83 4.90
C TYR A 319 -5.27 34.81 6.04
N SER A 320 -4.37 34.81 7.04
CA SER A 320 -4.26 35.87 8.04
C SER A 320 -2.78 36.05 8.38
N LYS A 321 -2.38 37.29 8.69
CA LYS A 321 -0.99 37.59 9.08
C LYS A 321 -0.56 36.80 10.32
N GLU A 322 -1.47 36.70 11.29
CA GLU A 322 -1.23 35.95 12.53
C GLU A 322 -1.00 34.45 12.27
N LEU A 323 -1.81 33.84 11.39
CA LEU A 323 -1.61 32.46 10.97
C LEU A 323 -0.24 32.27 10.31
N MET A 324 0.12 33.13 9.36
CA MET A 324 1.40 32.99 8.66
C MET A 324 2.60 33.14 9.60
N ASP A 325 2.57 34.10 10.54
CA ASP A 325 3.63 34.28 11.53
C ASP A 325 3.73 33.08 12.48
N ARG A 326 2.59 32.47 12.83
CA ARG A 326 2.55 31.25 13.62
C ARG A 326 3.11 30.06 12.83
N LEU A 327 2.69 29.86 11.60
CA LEU A 327 3.12 28.76 10.75
C LEU A 327 4.61 28.82 10.43
N LYS A 328 5.19 30.01 10.18
CA LYS A 328 6.65 30.18 10.02
C LYS A 328 7.44 29.62 11.21
N LYS A 329 6.95 29.81 12.44
CA LYS A 329 7.57 29.23 13.65
C LYS A 329 7.37 27.71 13.73
N LEU A 330 6.21 27.21 13.31
CA LEU A 330 5.88 25.78 13.33
C LEU A 330 6.59 24.99 12.24
N VAL A 331 6.93 25.58 11.09
CA VAL A 331 7.83 24.95 10.09
C VAL A 331 9.19 24.61 10.73
N VAL A 332 9.69 25.47 11.63
CA VAL A 332 10.95 25.22 12.34
C VAL A 332 10.77 24.21 13.47
N THR A 333 9.81 24.46 14.35
CA THR A 333 9.68 23.73 15.62
C THR A 333 8.84 22.46 15.54
N GLY A 334 7.96 22.33 14.54
CA GLY A 334 6.93 21.30 14.43
C GLY A 334 5.69 21.58 15.28
N ILE A 335 4.57 20.94 14.93
CA ILE A 335 3.26 21.02 15.61
C ILE A 335 2.96 19.78 16.46
N GLY A 336 2.30 19.96 17.61
CA GLY A 336 1.86 18.85 18.46
C GLY A 336 2.98 18.24 19.31
N GLU A 337 2.81 16.96 19.67
CA GLU A 337 3.66 16.24 20.61
C GLU A 337 4.73 15.35 19.93
N ARG A 338 5.73 14.91 20.70
CA ARG A 338 6.80 13.98 20.29
C ARG A 338 7.65 14.46 19.10
N ARG A 339 7.84 15.77 18.99
CA ARG A 339 8.60 16.42 17.90
C ARG A 339 10.06 16.01 17.85
N VAL A 340 10.64 15.69 19.01
CA VAL A 340 12.01 15.15 19.13
C VAL A 340 12.20 13.83 18.36
N GLU A 341 11.11 13.09 18.12
CA GLU A 341 11.08 11.83 17.36
C GLU A 341 10.70 12.03 15.89
N GLY A 342 10.60 13.28 15.43
CA GLY A 342 10.30 13.60 14.04
C GLY A 342 8.82 13.75 13.71
N PHE A 343 7.93 13.75 14.71
CA PHE A 343 6.51 14.03 14.53
C PHE A 343 6.26 15.54 14.33
N GLY A 344 5.14 15.88 13.67
CA GLY A 344 4.63 17.25 13.60
C GLY A 344 5.33 18.17 12.60
N ARG A 345 6.16 17.65 11.70
CA ARG A 345 6.73 18.42 10.58
C ARG A 345 5.63 18.84 9.61
N LEU A 346 5.69 20.08 9.16
CA LEU A 346 4.71 20.65 8.23
C LEU A 346 5.40 21.53 7.19
N ALA A 347 4.75 21.63 6.04
CA ALA A 347 5.06 22.56 4.98
C ALA A 347 3.90 23.54 4.82
N VAL A 348 4.24 24.77 4.46
CA VAL A 348 3.31 25.87 4.19
C VAL A 348 3.49 26.26 2.74
N ASN A 349 2.40 26.24 1.98
CA ASN A 349 2.38 26.64 0.57
C ASN A 349 3.39 25.85 -0.29
N TRP A 350 3.57 24.57 0.03
CA TRP A 350 4.50 23.69 -0.68
C TRP A 350 4.08 23.45 -2.13
N HIS A 351 2.80 23.21 -2.35
CA HIS A 351 2.21 22.96 -3.66
C HIS A 351 0.97 23.85 -3.83
N ARG A 352 0.98 24.67 -4.88
CA ARG A 352 -0.09 25.64 -5.18
C ARG A 352 -0.42 25.73 -6.67
N THR A 353 -0.21 24.64 -7.38
CA THR A 353 -0.52 24.52 -8.81
C THR A 353 -1.68 23.55 -8.98
N GLU A 354 -2.63 23.86 -9.87
CA GLU A 354 -3.80 23.00 -10.11
C GLU A 354 -3.42 21.68 -10.79
N GLU A 355 -2.55 21.74 -11.78
CA GLU A 355 -2.08 20.61 -12.57
C GLU A 355 -0.61 20.31 -12.25
N ILE A 356 -0.31 19.02 -12.14
CA ILE A 356 0.99 18.50 -11.76
C ILE A 356 1.44 17.56 -12.86
N THR A 357 2.50 17.96 -13.55
CA THR A 357 3.12 17.10 -14.56
C THR A 357 3.85 15.98 -13.84
N VAL A 358 3.64 14.74 -14.27
CA VAL A 358 4.31 13.60 -13.67
C VAL A 358 5.53 13.26 -14.52
N ARG A 359 6.69 13.17 -13.88
CA ARG A 359 7.89 12.71 -14.55
C ARG A 359 7.78 11.20 -14.71
N GLY A 360 7.61 10.76 -15.95
CA GLY A 360 7.66 9.34 -16.28
C GLY A 360 8.94 8.72 -15.74
N LYS A 361 8.82 7.54 -15.11
CA LYS A 361 9.97 6.76 -14.65
C LYS A 361 10.98 6.62 -15.81
N ALA A 362 12.25 6.93 -15.55
CA ALA A 362 13.32 6.25 -16.29
C ALA A 362 13.03 4.76 -16.14
N ALA A 363 12.89 4.04 -17.25
CA ALA A 363 12.45 2.64 -17.28
C ALA A 363 13.06 1.89 -16.09
N GLU A 364 12.21 1.47 -15.15
CA GLU A 364 12.68 0.70 -14.01
C GLU A 364 13.50 -0.46 -14.54
N ASP A 365 14.76 -0.49 -14.13
CA ASP A 365 15.52 -1.72 -14.06
C ASP A 365 14.75 -2.56 -13.05
N GLN A 366 13.78 -3.33 -13.56
CA GLN A 366 12.96 -4.23 -12.77
C GLN A 366 13.96 -5.12 -12.04
N SER A 367 14.12 -4.92 -10.73
CA SER A 367 14.82 -5.84 -9.82
C SER A 367 14.71 -7.23 -10.41
N PRO A 368 15.83 -7.89 -10.80
CA PRO A 368 15.79 -8.98 -11.76
C PRO A 368 14.76 -9.97 -11.26
N ARG A 369 13.60 -10.02 -11.96
CA ARG A 369 12.58 -11.01 -11.66
C ARG A 369 13.31 -12.32 -11.87
N TYR A 370 13.56 -13.05 -10.79
CA TYR A 370 14.22 -14.34 -10.92
C TYR A 370 13.36 -15.18 -11.87
N VAL A 371 13.89 -15.39 -13.08
CA VAL A 371 13.27 -16.24 -14.09
C VAL A 371 13.79 -17.63 -13.79
N LEU A 372 12.89 -18.54 -13.48
CA LEU A 372 13.25 -19.93 -13.21
C LEU A 372 13.92 -20.50 -14.46
N GLY A 373 15.19 -20.88 -14.31
CA GLY A 373 15.95 -21.54 -15.35
C GLY A 373 15.54 -23.00 -15.53
N GLU A 374 16.14 -23.68 -16.50
CA GLU A 374 15.96 -25.13 -16.66
C GLU A 374 16.62 -25.92 -15.50
N ASP A 375 17.63 -25.33 -14.86
CA ASP A 375 18.38 -25.94 -13.75
C ASP A 375 17.63 -25.88 -12.39
N ASP A 376 16.53 -25.12 -12.29
CA ASP A 376 15.72 -24.94 -11.08
C ASP A 376 14.70 -26.08 -10.86
N GLY A 377 15.03 -27.33 -11.18
CA GLY A 377 14.07 -28.43 -11.37
C GLY A 377 12.96 -28.57 -10.33
N GLU A 378 13.29 -28.57 -9.03
CA GLU A 378 12.29 -28.68 -7.95
C GLU A 378 11.45 -27.40 -7.78
N ALA A 379 12.09 -26.23 -7.84
CA ALA A 379 11.42 -24.94 -7.72
C ALA A 379 10.49 -24.68 -8.91
N ARG A 380 10.90 -25.08 -10.13
CA ARG A 380 10.09 -25.00 -11.33
C ARG A 380 8.86 -25.90 -11.25
N PHE A 381 9.02 -27.15 -10.81
CA PHE A 381 7.90 -28.07 -10.62
C PHE A 381 6.85 -27.52 -9.63
N LEU A 382 7.30 -26.97 -8.50
CA LEU A 382 6.41 -26.33 -7.53
C LEU A 382 5.73 -25.09 -8.13
N ALA A 383 6.47 -24.25 -8.86
CA ALA A 383 5.93 -23.06 -9.52
C ALA A 383 4.88 -23.41 -10.59
N GLU A 384 5.06 -24.49 -11.36
CA GLU A 384 4.06 -25.00 -12.32
C GLU A 384 2.76 -25.42 -11.61
N ILE A 385 2.88 -26.13 -10.48
CA ILE A 385 1.72 -26.49 -9.66
C ILE A 385 1.02 -25.23 -9.13
N MET A 386 1.78 -24.24 -8.66
CA MET A 386 1.25 -22.98 -8.14
C MET A 386 0.51 -22.21 -9.23
N VAL A 387 1.12 -22.01 -10.40
CA VAL A 387 0.52 -21.32 -11.55
C VAL A 387 -0.78 -22.01 -11.97
N LYS A 388 -0.81 -23.35 -12.03
CA LYS A 388 -2.02 -24.12 -12.36
C LYS A 388 -3.13 -23.94 -11.33
N ARG A 389 -2.80 -23.92 -10.04
CA ARG A 389 -3.77 -23.69 -8.94
C ARG A 389 -4.30 -22.26 -8.96
N MET A 390 -3.42 -21.27 -9.14
CA MET A 390 -3.80 -19.86 -9.22
C MET A 390 -4.67 -19.59 -10.44
N LEU A 391 -4.34 -20.19 -11.60
CA LEU A 391 -5.17 -20.13 -12.80
C LEU A 391 -6.58 -20.64 -12.51
N ARG A 392 -6.72 -21.85 -11.96
CA ARG A 392 -8.04 -22.43 -11.64
C ARG A 392 -8.83 -21.57 -10.67
N ALA A 393 -8.20 -21.08 -9.61
CA ALA A 393 -8.85 -20.18 -8.65
C ALA A 393 -9.37 -18.90 -9.34
N LYS A 394 -8.57 -18.31 -10.24
CA LYS A 394 -8.97 -17.12 -10.99
C LYS A 394 -10.11 -17.41 -11.98
N LEU A 395 -10.03 -18.53 -12.70
CA LEU A 395 -11.11 -18.97 -13.60
C LEU A 395 -12.40 -19.29 -12.84
N ASP A 396 -12.32 -19.82 -11.61
CA ASP A 396 -13.48 -20.06 -10.74
C ASP A 396 -14.16 -18.74 -10.31
N GLU A 397 -13.38 -17.68 -10.06
CA GLU A 397 -13.90 -16.34 -9.78
C GLU A 397 -14.67 -15.78 -11.00
N TYR A 398 -14.06 -15.84 -12.19
CA TYR A 398 -14.72 -15.43 -13.44
C TYR A 398 -16.00 -16.25 -13.70
N LEU A 399 -15.94 -17.56 -13.50
CA LEU A 399 -17.08 -18.47 -13.62
C LEU A 399 -18.22 -18.09 -12.67
N ALA A 400 -17.91 -17.81 -11.40
CA ALA A 400 -18.92 -17.39 -10.43
C ALA A 400 -19.59 -16.06 -10.85
N GLY A 401 -18.80 -15.10 -11.34
CA GLY A 401 -19.31 -13.85 -11.90
C GLY A 401 -20.24 -14.07 -13.10
N ALA A 402 -19.85 -14.92 -14.04
CA ALA A 402 -20.66 -15.25 -15.21
C ALA A 402 -21.97 -15.97 -14.83
N ILE A 403 -21.94 -16.92 -13.89
CA ILE A 403 -23.16 -17.59 -13.38
C ILE A 403 -24.11 -16.58 -12.74
N GLN A 404 -23.58 -15.57 -12.03
CA GLN A 404 -24.42 -14.52 -11.44
C GLN A 404 -25.03 -13.60 -12.50
N ARG A 405 -24.26 -13.27 -13.55
CA ARG A 405 -24.71 -12.41 -14.66
C ARG A 405 -25.80 -13.06 -15.51
N ILE A 406 -25.68 -14.36 -15.79
CA ILE A 406 -26.60 -15.08 -16.68
C ILE A 406 -27.85 -15.52 -15.92
N ALA A 407 -29.02 -15.31 -16.52
CA ALA A 407 -30.32 -15.67 -15.96
C ALA A 407 -31.12 -16.57 -16.93
N ILE A 408 -31.86 -17.53 -16.39
CA ILE A 408 -32.84 -18.32 -17.15
C ILE A 408 -34.24 -17.83 -16.74
N LYS A 409 -34.96 -17.19 -17.66
CA LYS A 409 -36.30 -16.63 -17.38
C LYS A 409 -37.35 -17.71 -17.18
N SER A 410 -37.27 -18.78 -17.96
CA SER A 410 -38.19 -19.92 -17.93
C SER A 410 -37.40 -21.22 -18.00
N LEU A 411 -37.56 -22.10 -17.01
CA LEU A 411 -36.88 -23.39 -16.97
C LEU A 411 -37.59 -24.43 -17.84
N PRO A 412 -36.85 -25.34 -18.48
CA PRO A 412 -37.41 -26.59 -18.99
C PRO A 412 -37.96 -27.47 -17.86
N ASN A 413 -38.70 -28.52 -18.21
CA ASN A 413 -39.18 -29.49 -17.22
C ASN A 413 -38.02 -30.09 -16.41
N ARG A 414 -38.21 -30.31 -15.10
CA ARG A 414 -37.21 -30.89 -14.17
C ARG A 414 -36.56 -32.16 -14.70
N SER A 415 -37.31 -33.00 -15.41
CA SER A 415 -36.76 -34.22 -16.04
C SER A 415 -35.77 -33.92 -17.16
N GLN A 416 -35.99 -32.85 -17.94
CA GLN A 416 -35.08 -32.40 -18.99
C GLN A 416 -33.83 -31.76 -18.40
N VAL A 417 -33.97 -30.92 -17.37
CA VAL A 417 -32.84 -30.34 -16.65
C VAL A 417 -31.98 -31.44 -16.02
N SER A 418 -32.59 -32.41 -15.33
CA SER A 418 -31.86 -33.54 -14.73
C SER A 418 -31.10 -34.37 -15.77
N ARG A 419 -31.74 -34.64 -16.92
CA ARG A 419 -31.11 -35.37 -18.02
C ARG A 419 -29.94 -34.59 -18.63
N LEU A 420 -30.10 -33.29 -18.86
CA LEU A 420 -29.02 -32.42 -19.36
C LEU A 420 -27.82 -32.41 -18.41
N ARG A 421 -28.06 -32.26 -17.09
CA ARG A 421 -26.99 -32.32 -16.07
C ARG A 421 -26.27 -33.67 -16.04
N THR A 422 -26.97 -34.76 -16.34
CA THR A 422 -26.36 -36.09 -16.45
C THR A 422 -25.41 -36.16 -17.64
N VAL A 423 -25.83 -35.63 -18.79
CA VAL A 423 -24.99 -35.58 -20.02
C VAL A 423 -23.79 -34.66 -19.83
N LEU A 424 -23.95 -33.54 -19.12
CA LEU A 424 -22.84 -32.65 -18.76
C LEU A 424 -21.76 -33.38 -17.91
N ARG A 425 -22.19 -34.20 -16.94
CA ARG A 425 -21.25 -35.03 -16.15
C ARG A 425 -20.54 -36.08 -17.00
N GLN A 426 -21.26 -36.69 -17.95
CA GLN A 426 -20.67 -37.62 -18.91
C GLN A 426 -19.61 -36.92 -19.78
N ALA A 427 -19.89 -35.71 -20.28
CA ALA A 427 -18.96 -34.93 -21.08
C ALA A 427 -17.64 -34.60 -20.33
N ILE A 428 -17.72 -34.28 -19.03
CA ILE A 428 -16.53 -34.09 -18.19
C ILE A 428 -15.76 -35.40 -18.02
N GLY A 429 -16.47 -36.51 -17.73
CA GLY A 429 -15.83 -37.81 -17.50
C GLY A 429 -15.13 -38.36 -18.75
N GLU A 430 -15.74 -38.19 -19.92
CA GLU A 430 -15.20 -38.64 -21.21
C GLU A 430 -14.22 -37.63 -21.84
N LYS A 431 -14.10 -36.43 -21.26
CA LYS A 431 -13.32 -35.30 -21.79
C LYS A 431 -13.70 -34.95 -23.24
N LYS A 432 -15.00 -35.02 -23.54
CA LYS A 432 -15.57 -34.89 -24.88
C LYS A 432 -16.88 -34.11 -24.81
N ILE A 433 -17.10 -33.16 -25.73
CA ILE A 433 -18.32 -32.35 -25.78
C ILE A 433 -19.43 -33.04 -26.59
N GLU A 434 -19.07 -34.02 -27.40
CA GLU A 434 -19.92 -34.75 -28.33
C GLU A 434 -21.16 -35.36 -27.65
N PRO A 435 -21.11 -35.95 -26.44
CA PRO A 435 -22.32 -36.42 -25.75
C PRO A 435 -23.37 -35.34 -25.54
N LEU A 436 -22.95 -34.08 -25.33
CA LEU A 436 -23.84 -32.94 -25.15
C LEU A 436 -24.50 -32.54 -26.47
N LEU A 437 -23.72 -32.47 -27.57
CA LEU A 437 -24.24 -32.17 -28.90
C LEU A 437 -25.22 -33.26 -29.38
N ASP A 438 -24.83 -34.53 -29.22
CA ASP A 438 -25.66 -35.69 -29.52
C ASP A 438 -26.99 -35.67 -28.76
N HIS A 439 -26.96 -35.28 -27.49
CA HIS A 439 -28.16 -35.17 -26.69
C HIS A 439 -29.12 -34.11 -27.23
N LEU A 440 -28.59 -32.94 -27.63
CA LEU A 440 -29.39 -31.86 -28.21
C LEU A 440 -30.02 -32.26 -29.55
N GLU A 441 -29.31 -33.01 -30.39
CA GLU A 441 -29.78 -33.45 -31.71
C GLU A 441 -30.79 -34.60 -31.64
N LYS A 442 -30.58 -35.56 -30.73
CA LYS A 442 -31.42 -36.77 -30.58
C LYS A 442 -32.67 -36.54 -29.73
N MET A 443 -32.96 -35.30 -29.30
CA MET A 443 -34.19 -34.99 -28.57
C MET A 443 -35.44 -35.25 -29.42
N LYS A 444 -36.43 -35.96 -28.84
CA LYS A 444 -37.75 -36.13 -29.47
C LYS A 444 -38.36 -34.75 -29.80
N LYS A 445 -39.05 -34.63 -30.95
CA LYS A 445 -39.63 -33.37 -31.45
C LYS A 445 -40.41 -32.57 -30.39
N THR A 446 -41.25 -33.23 -29.61
CA THR A 446 -42.03 -32.60 -28.52
C THR A 446 -41.14 -32.06 -27.39
N ALA A 447 -40.10 -32.81 -27.02
CA ALA A 447 -39.14 -32.42 -25.97
C ALA A 447 -38.24 -31.27 -26.43
N SER A 448 -37.81 -31.28 -27.70
CA SER A 448 -37.04 -30.20 -28.33
C SER A 448 -37.83 -28.88 -28.35
N ILE A 449 -39.11 -28.92 -28.74
CA ILE A 449 -40.00 -27.75 -28.71
C ILE A 449 -40.14 -27.20 -27.28
N GLN A 450 -40.33 -28.07 -26.28
CA GLN A 450 -40.42 -27.66 -24.87
C GLN A 450 -39.11 -27.06 -24.34
N PHE A 451 -37.97 -27.64 -24.70
CA PHE A 451 -36.66 -27.14 -24.29
C PHE A 451 -36.33 -25.78 -24.91
N SER A 452 -36.74 -25.55 -26.17
CA SER A 452 -36.55 -24.27 -26.88
C SER A 452 -37.45 -23.13 -26.37
N ARG A 453 -38.44 -23.40 -25.50
CA ARG A 453 -39.24 -22.36 -24.83
C ARG A 453 -38.52 -21.71 -23.65
N ALA A 454 -37.45 -22.33 -23.16
CA ALA A 454 -36.60 -21.76 -22.12
C ALA A 454 -35.73 -20.65 -22.72
N VAL A 455 -35.68 -19.49 -22.07
CA VAL A 455 -34.91 -18.32 -22.52
C VAL A 455 -33.77 -18.03 -21.53
N VAL A 456 -32.57 -17.88 -22.08
CA VAL A 456 -31.37 -17.42 -21.39
C VAL A 456 -31.16 -15.95 -21.71
N GLN A 457 -30.92 -15.15 -20.67
CA GLN A 457 -30.54 -13.75 -20.77
C GLN A 457 -29.10 -13.59 -20.24
N ASP A 458 -28.23 -13.01 -21.06
CA ASP A 458 -26.89 -12.58 -20.68
C ASP A 458 -26.72 -11.09 -21.05
N GLY A 459 -26.87 -10.21 -20.05
CA GLY A 459 -26.93 -8.76 -20.29
C GLY A 459 -28.13 -8.36 -21.16
N LEU A 460 -27.85 -7.74 -22.32
CA LEU A 460 -28.86 -7.33 -23.31
C LEU A 460 -29.20 -8.42 -24.33
N LEU A 461 -28.45 -9.54 -24.35
CA LEU A 461 -28.69 -10.64 -25.27
C LEU A 461 -29.69 -11.63 -24.68
N GLU A 462 -30.73 -11.95 -25.46
CA GLU A 462 -31.72 -12.97 -25.13
C GLU A 462 -31.79 -14.02 -26.23
N GLN A 463 -31.71 -15.29 -25.84
CA GLN A 463 -31.83 -16.40 -26.77
C GLN A 463 -32.38 -17.66 -26.11
N THR A 464 -32.80 -18.63 -26.93
CA THR A 464 -33.30 -19.91 -26.41
C THR A 464 -32.18 -20.69 -25.73
N LEU A 465 -32.50 -21.41 -24.66
CA LEU A 465 -31.56 -22.28 -23.95
C LEU A 465 -30.93 -23.31 -24.88
N ALA A 466 -31.71 -23.85 -25.83
CA ALA A 466 -31.21 -24.77 -26.85
C ALA A 466 -30.10 -24.15 -27.71
N LYS A 467 -30.30 -22.91 -28.17
CA LYS A 467 -29.32 -22.18 -28.96
C LYS A 467 -28.10 -21.82 -28.13
N TRP A 468 -28.29 -21.35 -26.90
CA TRP A 468 -27.20 -21.01 -25.98
C TRP A 468 -26.32 -22.21 -25.66
N VAL A 469 -26.89 -23.37 -25.29
CA VAL A 469 -26.11 -24.58 -25.01
C VAL A 469 -25.38 -25.07 -26.28
N LYS A 470 -26.00 -24.97 -27.46
CA LYS A 470 -25.37 -25.37 -28.73
C LYS A 470 -24.21 -24.46 -29.11
N GLU A 471 -24.31 -23.16 -28.91
CA GLU A 471 -23.22 -22.20 -29.15
C GLU A 471 -22.04 -22.44 -28.20
N MET A 472 -22.31 -22.64 -26.91
CA MET A 472 -21.30 -22.97 -25.91
C MET A 472 -20.57 -24.28 -26.23
N ALA A 473 -21.32 -25.30 -26.67
CA ALA A 473 -20.77 -26.59 -27.04
C ALA A 473 -20.02 -26.57 -28.39
N GLY A 474 -20.40 -25.68 -29.31
CA GLY A 474 -19.82 -25.55 -30.64
C GLY A 474 -18.58 -24.66 -30.72
N ASN A 475 -18.33 -23.81 -29.72
CA ASN A 475 -17.17 -22.94 -29.66
C ASN A 475 -16.56 -22.92 -28.25
N LEU A 476 -15.73 -23.93 -27.94
CA LEU A 476 -15.05 -24.03 -26.64
C LEU A 476 -14.02 -22.91 -26.44
N ASP A 477 -13.33 -22.47 -27.49
CA ASP A 477 -12.29 -21.44 -27.39
C ASP A 477 -12.86 -20.05 -27.06
N GLY A 478 -14.09 -19.77 -27.49
CA GLY A 478 -14.82 -18.53 -27.17
C GLY A 478 -15.28 -18.43 -25.72
N MET A 479 -15.19 -19.51 -24.93
CA MET A 479 -15.64 -19.54 -23.53
C MET A 479 -14.92 -18.49 -22.66
N TRP A 480 -13.65 -18.20 -22.96
CA TRP A 480 -12.88 -17.22 -22.19
C TRP A 480 -13.43 -15.80 -22.31
N ASP A 481 -13.95 -15.44 -23.49
CA ASP A 481 -14.58 -14.14 -23.71
C ASP A 481 -15.93 -14.05 -22.99
N ILE A 482 -16.70 -15.14 -22.99
CA ILE A 482 -17.97 -15.25 -22.26
C ILE A 482 -17.76 -15.08 -20.75
N LEU A 483 -16.70 -15.68 -20.21
CA LEU A 483 -16.29 -15.50 -18.82
C LEU A 483 -15.70 -14.11 -18.52
N GLY A 484 -15.29 -13.35 -19.54
CA GLY A 484 -14.59 -12.08 -19.37
C GLY A 484 -13.15 -12.24 -18.87
N VAL A 485 -12.46 -13.31 -19.28
CA VAL A 485 -11.08 -13.59 -18.86
C VAL A 485 -10.12 -12.61 -19.53
N GLU A 486 -9.51 -11.76 -18.72
CA GLU A 486 -8.46 -10.86 -19.19
C GLU A 486 -7.10 -11.57 -19.18
N LYS A 487 -6.62 -12.01 -20.36
CA LYS A 487 -5.35 -12.77 -20.49
C LYS A 487 -4.13 -12.06 -19.86
N LYS A 488 -4.12 -10.72 -19.84
CA LYS A 488 -3.06 -9.90 -19.21
C LYS A 488 -3.06 -9.97 -17.68
N LYS A 489 -4.18 -10.32 -17.05
CA LYS A 489 -4.35 -10.43 -15.60
C LYS A 489 -4.16 -11.86 -15.09
N LEU A 490 -3.78 -12.80 -15.95
CA LEU A 490 -3.52 -14.18 -15.55
C LEU A 490 -2.27 -14.24 -14.65
N PRO A 491 -2.31 -15.07 -13.58
CA PRO A 491 -1.22 -15.15 -12.60
C PRO A 491 0.05 -15.74 -13.23
N SER A 492 1.23 -15.30 -12.81
CA SER A 492 2.52 -15.89 -13.21
C SER A 492 3.46 -16.02 -12.01
N VAL A 493 4.38 -16.99 -12.07
CA VAL A 493 5.37 -17.24 -11.01
C VAL A 493 6.73 -17.53 -11.66
N GLY A 494 7.76 -16.79 -11.30
CA GLY A 494 9.13 -17.04 -11.79
C GLY A 494 9.28 -17.04 -13.32
N GLY A 495 8.48 -16.24 -14.03
CA GLY A 495 8.44 -16.19 -15.50
C GLY A 495 7.52 -17.23 -16.16
N LEU A 496 7.04 -18.24 -15.42
CA LEU A 496 6.09 -19.22 -15.92
C LEU A 496 4.71 -18.59 -16.09
N LYS A 497 4.13 -18.77 -17.28
CA LYS A 497 2.78 -18.33 -17.61
C LYS A 497 1.83 -19.52 -17.66
N PRO A 498 0.57 -19.34 -17.24
CA PRO A 498 -0.45 -20.37 -17.34
C PRO A 498 -0.89 -20.56 -18.78
N GLU A 499 -1.21 -21.79 -19.13
CA GLU A 499 -1.80 -22.14 -20.43
C GLU A 499 -3.30 -22.40 -20.28
N LEU A 500 -4.10 -21.80 -21.15
CA LEU A 500 -5.53 -22.07 -21.27
C LEU A 500 -5.70 -23.26 -22.23
N THR A 501 -5.71 -24.47 -21.67
CA THR A 501 -5.76 -25.69 -22.50
C THR A 501 -7.19 -25.99 -22.97
N PRO A 502 -7.35 -26.76 -24.07
CA PRO A 502 -8.65 -27.21 -24.55
C PRO A 502 -9.46 -28.01 -23.50
N GLU A 503 -8.79 -28.77 -22.64
CA GLU A 503 -9.45 -29.50 -21.55
C GLU A 503 -10.04 -28.55 -20.51
N LEU A 504 -9.36 -27.44 -20.21
CA LEU A 504 -9.89 -26.40 -19.33
C LEU A 504 -11.07 -25.69 -20.00
N ALA A 505 -10.99 -25.40 -21.29
CA ALA A 505 -12.10 -24.80 -22.03
C ALA A 505 -13.36 -25.68 -21.94
N LEU A 506 -13.21 -26.98 -22.20
CA LEU A 506 -14.29 -27.97 -22.03
C LEU A 506 -14.83 -28.00 -20.59
N GLU A 507 -13.95 -28.11 -19.59
CA GLU A 507 -14.33 -28.19 -18.18
C GLU A 507 -15.14 -26.95 -17.76
N TYR A 508 -14.66 -25.75 -18.07
CA TYR A 508 -15.30 -24.50 -17.67
C TYR A 508 -16.58 -24.23 -18.46
N THR A 509 -16.67 -24.58 -19.74
CA THR A 509 -17.91 -24.54 -20.51
C THR A 509 -18.99 -25.39 -19.86
N VAL A 510 -18.68 -26.65 -19.52
CA VAL A 510 -19.64 -27.55 -18.88
C VAL A 510 -20.04 -27.03 -17.49
N ARG A 511 -19.08 -26.53 -16.70
CA ARG A 511 -19.35 -25.97 -15.37
C ARG A 511 -20.21 -24.70 -15.43
N LEU A 512 -20.07 -23.86 -16.44
CA LEU A 512 -20.93 -22.70 -16.64
C LEU A 512 -22.37 -23.14 -16.93
N ILE A 513 -22.56 -24.06 -17.88
CA ILE A 513 -23.89 -24.57 -18.21
C ILE A 513 -24.56 -25.21 -16.98
N ASP A 514 -23.86 -26.09 -16.25
CA ASP A 514 -24.40 -26.71 -15.03
C ASP A 514 -24.69 -25.69 -13.93
N GLY A 515 -23.80 -24.71 -13.76
CA GLY A 515 -23.93 -23.63 -12.77
C GLY A 515 -25.13 -22.73 -13.02
N VAL A 516 -25.35 -22.30 -14.26
CA VAL A 516 -26.51 -21.48 -14.67
C VAL A 516 -27.82 -22.26 -14.49
N LEU A 517 -27.86 -23.54 -14.90
CA LEU A 517 -29.02 -24.41 -14.68
C LEU A 517 -29.30 -24.62 -13.18
N GLY A 518 -28.24 -24.86 -12.39
CA GLY A 518 -28.33 -25.07 -10.95
C GLY A 518 -28.85 -23.84 -10.21
N LYS A 519 -28.37 -22.64 -10.57
CA LYS A 519 -28.86 -21.36 -10.07
C LYS A 519 -30.35 -21.19 -10.36
N ALA A 520 -30.76 -21.37 -11.61
CA ALA A 520 -32.16 -21.22 -12.02
C ALA A 520 -33.09 -22.17 -11.24
N VAL A 521 -32.73 -23.46 -11.08
CA VAL A 521 -33.53 -24.43 -10.30
C VAL A 521 -33.67 -23.99 -8.83
N LYS A 522 -32.61 -23.40 -8.25
CA LYS A 522 -32.64 -22.89 -6.86
C LYS A 522 -33.59 -21.69 -6.74
N GLU A 523 -33.55 -20.76 -7.69
CA GLU A 523 -34.42 -19.58 -7.75
C GLU A 523 -35.90 -19.96 -7.90
N GLU A 524 -36.22 -20.93 -8.76
CA GLU A 524 -37.58 -21.45 -8.93
C GLU A 524 -38.12 -22.08 -7.63
N ARG A 525 -37.29 -22.86 -6.93
CA ARG A 525 -37.65 -23.45 -5.63
C ARG A 525 -37.90 -22.39 -4.55
N SER A 526 -37.08 -21.34 -4.49
CA SER A 526 -37.31 -20.24 -3.55
C SER A 526 -38.61 -19.48 -3.84
N ARG A 527 -38.94 -19.25 -5.12
CA ARG A 527 -40.20 -18.59 -5.51
C ARG A 527 -41.42 -19.43 -5.14
N ALA A 528 -41.36 -20.74 -5.37
CA ALA A 528 -42.45 -21.66 -4.99
C ALA A 528 -42.62 -21.80 -3.48
N GLY A 529 -41.53 -21.71 -2.70
CA GLY A 529 -41.55 -21.77 -1.23
C GLY A 529 -41.96 -20.47 -0.53
N SER A 530 -41.92 -19.32 -1.22
CA SER A 530 -42.43 -18.03 -0.71
C SER A 530 -43.89 -17.77 -1.09
N GLN A 531 -44.52 -18.67 -1.86
CA GLN A 531 -45.94 -18.62 -2.25
C GLN A 531 -46.80 -19.66 -1.50
N MET A 532 -46.18 -20.47 -0.63
CA MET A 532 -46.83 -21.24 0.44
C MET A 532 -46.61 -20.51 1.76
#